data_AF-A0A9E2R8J5-F1
#
_entry.id   AF-A0A9E2R8J5-F1
#
_cell.length_a   1.000
_cell.length_b   1.000
_cell.length_c   1.000
_cell.angle_alpha   90.00
_cell.angle_beta   90.00
_cell.angle_gamma   90.00
#
_symmetry.space_group_name_H-M   'P 1'
#
loop_
_entity.id
_entity.type
_entity.pdbx_description
1 polymer ?
#
loop_
_entity_poly.entity_id
_entity_poly.type
_entity_poly.pdbx_seq_one_letter_code
_entity_poly.pdbx_strand_id
1 'polypeptide(L)'
;MYKASCSSTGCRRRLAANCSLNWTSCRPPPRRRSRRNDRSWNKLKNVVAIEVKGGTDKSNIWNRLGEAEKSHQSAKQRGFVEFWTIYNVPNLDLAKAREKSPTTNRFYSLSQLCAEDTEAFADFRDRLVSLVGIAARSG
;
A
#
# COMPACT_ATOMS: atom_id res chain seq x y z
N MET A 1 12.26 -7.60 11.66
CA MET A 1 11.93 -7.04 10.32
C MET A 1 13.25 -6.73 9.64
N TYR A 2 13.78 -7.67 8.85
CA TYR A 2 15.09 -7.51 8.20
C TYR A 2 14.88 -7.02 6.76
N LYS A 3 15.49 -5.87 6.45
CA LYS A 3 15.61 -5.33 5.08
C LYS A 3 16.92 -5.87 4.51
N ALA A 4 16.85 -6.71 3.49
CA ALA A 4 18.00 -7.10 2.68
C ALA A 4 17.82 -6.51 1.28
N SER A 5 18.78 -5.69 0.85
CA SER A 5 18.94 -5.27 -0.54
C SER A 5 20.43 -5.03 -0.81
N CYS A 6 21.02 -5.94 -1.57
CA CYS A 6 22.26 -5.80 -2.34
C CYS A 6 22.30 -6.97 -3.33
N SER A 7 22.90 -6.90 -4.50
CA SER A 7 23.31 -5.85 -5.42
C SER A 7 23.79 -6.64 -6.64
N SER A 8 23.51 -6.18 -7.85
CA SER A 8 24.16 -6.74 -9.03
C SER A 8 25.64 -6.33 -9.02
N THR A 9 26.47 -7.26 -9.47
CA THR A 9 27.88 -7.08 -9.91
C THR A 9 28.97 -7.25 -8.82
N GLY A 10 29.29 -8.52 -8.59
CA GLY A 10 30.65 -9.10 -8.51
C GLY A 10 31.79 -8.34 -7.82
N CYS A 11 32.29 -8.91 -6.71
CA CYS A 11 33.72 -8.94 -6.43
C CYS A 11 34.09 -10.21 -5.64
N ARG A 12 35.28 -10.75 -5.93
CA ARG A 12 35.73 -12.14 -5.76
C ARG A 12 36.01 -12.55 -4.32
N ARG A 13 35.88 -13.85 -4.03
CA ARG A 13 36.39 -14.51 -2.82
C ARG A 13 37.92 -14.37 -2.72
N ARG A 14 38.42 -13.94 -1.56
CA ARG A 14 39.67 -14.45 -0.95
C ARG A 14 39.66 -14.19 0.57
N LEU A 15 40.37 -15.06 1.27
CA LEU A 15 40.31 -15.36 2.71
C LEU A 15 40.93 -14.28 3.62
N ALA A 16 40.36 -14.23 4.84
CA ALA A 16 40.95 -13.94 6.16
C ALA A 16 41.92 -12.75 6.33
N ALA A 17 41.50 -11.76 7.14
CA ALA A 17 42.32 -11.14 8.18
C ALA A 17 41.44 -10.32 9.13
N ASN A 18 41.61 -10.54 10.44
CA ASN A 18 41.14 -9.65 11.50
C ASN A 18 41.64 -8.22 11.26
N CYS A 19 40.74 -7.25 11.17
CA CYS A 19 41.09 -5.84 11.32
C CYS A 19 39.97 -5.10 12.03
N SER A 20 40.11 -4.97 13.35
CA SER A 20 39.41 -3.97 14.14
C SER A 20 39.87 -2.59 13.70
N LEU A 21 39.07 -1.87 12.92
CA LEU A 21 39.34 -0.50 12.54
C LEU A 21 38.24 0.42 13.06
N ASN A 22 38.67 1.31 13.96
CA ASN A 22 37.92 2.39 14.59
C ASN A 22 37.26 3.31 13.54
N TRP A 23 35.95 3.54 13.69
CA TRP A 23 35.09 4.28 12.76
C TRP A 23 35.10 5.81 12.94
N THR A 24 36.16 6.41 13.49
CA THR A 24 36.11 7.81 13.97
C THR A 24 36.72 8.88 13.05
N SER A 25 37.15 8.60 11.82
CA SER A 25 37.85 9.62 11.00
C SER A 25 37.21 10.05 9.68
N CYS A 26 36.00 9.59 9.33
CA CYS A 26 35.32 10.07 8.11
C CYS A 26 34.61 11.41 8.37
N ARG A 27 35.28 12.55 8.12
CA ARG A 27 34.58 13.85 8.03
C ARG A 27 33.77 13.91 6.72
N PRO A 28 32.45 14.21 6.77
CA PRO A 28 31.65 14.36 5.56
C PRO A 28 32.08 15.62 4.78
N PRO A 29 31.99 15.61 3.43
CA PRO A 29 32.31 16.78 2.61
C PRO A 29 31.35 17.94 2.92
N PRO A 30 31.78 19.21 2.70
CA PRO A 30 30.95 20.36 2.98
C PRO A 30 29.68 20.33 2.13
N ARG A 31 28.53 20.48 2.79
CA ARG A 31 27.22 20.56 2.12
C ARG A 31 27.20 21.79 1.21
N ARG A 32 27.39 21.59 -0.10
CA ARG A 32 26.99 22.59 -1.10
C ARG A 32 25.53 22.92 -0.84
N ARG A 33 25.23 24.19 -0.52
CA ARG A 33 23.85 24.70 -0.47
C ARG A 33 23.24 24.47 -1.84
N SER A 34 22.44 23.41 -1.98
CA SER A 34 21.64 23.22 -3.19
C SER A 34 20.62 24.35 -3.22
N ARG A 35 20.68 25.14 -4.29
CA ARG A 35 19.61 26.07 -4.66
C ARG A 35 18.28 25.31 -4.57
N ARG A 36 17.33 25.87 -3.81
CA ARG A 36 15.95 25.38 -3.74
C ARG A 36 15.43 25.24 -5.18
N ASN A 37 15.26 24.01 -5.62
CA ASN A 37 14.57 23.71 -6.85
C ASN A 37 13.08 23.83 -6.53
N ASP A 38 12.46 24.94 -6.92
CA ASP A 38 11.01 25.11 -6.87
C ASP A 38 10.39 24.18 -7.92
N ARG A 39 10.06 22.95 -7.51
CA ARG A 39 9.33 21.99 -8.32
C ARG A 39 7.84 22.17 -8.02
N SER A 40 7.21 23.07 -8.75
CA SER A 40 5.77 23.35 -8.76
C SER A 40 4.93 22.29 -9.48
N TRP A 41 5.53 21.14 -9.82
CA TRP A 41 4.85 19.93 -10.32
C TRP A 41 4.91 18.82 -9.26
N ASN A 42 3.78 18.17 -8.99
CA ASN A 42 3.58 16.97 -8.15
C ASN A 42 3.45 17.15 -6.62
N LYS A 43 2.38 17.80 -6.16
CA LYS A 43 1.69 17.28 -4.97
C LYS A 43 0.80 16.11 -5.39
N LEU A 44 1.38 14.92 -5.53
CA LEU A 44 0.59 13.69 -5.61
C LEU A 44 -0.28 13.63 -4.34
N LYS A 45 -1.61 13.64 -4.51
CA LYS A 45 -2.53 13.49 -3.40
C LYS A 45 -2.67 12.00 -3.11
N ASN A 46 -2.41 11.60 -1.87
CA ASN A 46 -2.75 10.28 -1.39
C ASN A 46 -4.26 10.24 -1.20
N VAL A 47 -5.00 9.72 -2.18
CA VAL A 47 -6.47 9.73 -2.13
C VAL A 47 -6.97 8.43 -1.54
N VAL A 48 -6.69 7.30 -2.19
CA VAL A 48 -7.24 5.99 -1.84
C VAL A 48 -6.16 4.96 -1.53
N ALA A 49 -6.36 4.22 -0.44
CA ALA A 49 -5.61 3.03 -0.08
C ALA A 49 -6.52 1.80 -0.28
N ILE A 50 -6.10 0.86 -1.13
CA ILE A 50 -6.84 -0.36 -1.43
C ILE A 50 -6.01 -1.54 -0.94
N GLU A 51 -6.57 -2.33 -0.05
CA GLU A 51 -5.98 -3.57 0.43
C GLU A 51 -6.70 -4.78 -0.18
N VAL A 52 -5.95 -5.68 -0.81
CA VAL A 52 -6.51 -6.90 -1.42
C VAL A 52 -6.16 -8.10 -0.56
N LYS A 53 -7.17 -8.72 0.06
CA LYS A 53 -7.01 -9.92 0.88
C LYS A 53 -7.54 -11.14 0.15
N GLY A 54 -6.59 -11.93 -0.37
CA GLY A 54 -6.88 -13.19 -1.05
C GLY A 54 -7.29 -14.33 -0.11
N GLY A 55 -7.50 -15.51 -0.71
CA GLY A 55 -7.88 -16.76 -0.05
C GLY A 55 -9.37 -16.87 0.27
N THR A 56 -9.89 -18.09 0.20
CA THR A 56 -11.33 -18.40 0.25
C THR A 56 -11.82 -18.92 1.59
N ASP A 57 -10.90 -19.17 2.52
CA ASP A 57 -11.19 -19.79 3.82
C ASP A 57 -11.89 -18.81 4.77
N LYS A 58 -13.15 -19.11 5.11
CA LYS A 58 -13.97 -18.28 6.02
C LYS A 58 -13.40 -18.18 7.43
N SER A 59 -12.70 -19.20 7.91
CA SER A 59 -12.13 -19.22 9.27
C SER A 59 -11.05 -18.16 9.48
N ASN A 60 -10.35 -17.76 8.42
CA ASN A 60 -9.19 -16.86 8.51
C ASN A 60 -9.51 -15.41 8.11
N ILE A 61 -10.74 -15.13 7.66
CA ILE A 61 -11.09 -13.80 7.14
C ILE A 61 -10.95 -12.70 8.21
N TRP A 62 -11.28 -13.00 9.47
CA TRP A 62 -11.22 -12.01 10.55
C TRP A 62 -9.79 -11.55 10.85
N ASN A 63 -8.81 -12.46 10.77
CA ASN A 63 -7.40 -12.10 10.91
C ASN A 63 -6.95 -11.23 9.72
N ARG A 64 -7.32 -11.61 8.50
CA ARG A 64 -7.01 -10.84 7.29
C ARG A 64 -7.62 -9.43 7.32
N LEU A 65 -8.83 -9.26 7.84
CA LEU A 65 -9.43 -7.94 8.04
C LEU A 65 -8.71 -7.11 9.10
N GLY A 66 -8.26 -7.74 10.20
CA GLY A 66 -7.43 -7.06 11.20
C GLY A 66 -6.08 -6.59 10.64
N GLU A 67 -5.47 -7.38 9.76
CA GLU A 67 -4.26 -6.97 9.03
C GLU A 67 -4.52 -5.82 8.06
N ALA A 68 -5.67 -5.84 7.37
CA ALA A 68 -6.09 -4.74 6.48
C ALA A 68 -6.30 -3.45 7.28
N GLU A 69 -6.96 -3.52 8.44
CA GLU A 69 -7.14 -2.39 9.34
C GLU A 69 -5.82 -1.77 9.76
N LYS A 70 -4.83 -2.59 10.13
CA LYS A 70 -3.49 -2.10 10.49
C LYS A 70 -2.81 -1.37 9.32
N SER A 71 -2.96 -1.89 8.11
CA SER A 71 -2.47 -1.25 6.87
C SER A 71 -3.17 0.12 6.65
N HIS A 72 -4.49 0.17 6.81
CA HIS A 72 -5.29 1.38 6.67
C HIS A 72 -4.95 2.45 7.71
N GLN A 73 -4.75 2.08 8.98
CA GLN A 73 -4.31 3.03 10.00
C GLN A 73 -2.95 3.64 9.66
N SER A 74 -2.01 2.85 9.13
CA SER A 74 -0.73 3.36 8.66
C SER A 74 -0.89 4.27 7.42
N ALA A 75 -1.78 3.93 6.48
CA ALA A 75 -2.11 4.79 5.36
C ALA A 75 -2.76 6.11 5.80
N LYS A 76 -3.64 6.08 6.81
CA LYS A 76 -4.26 7.27 7.39
C LYS A 76 -3.22 8.25 7.93
N GLN A 77 -2.19 7.74 8.61
CA GLN A 77 -1.06 8.55 9.08
C GLN A 77 -0.25 9.18 7.92
N ARG A 78 -0.29 8.59 6.73
CA ARG A 78 0.34 9.11 5.49
C ARG A 78 -0.58 10.06 4.71
N GLY A 79 -1.76 10.39 5.22
CA GLY A 79 -2.69 11.35 4.62
C GLY A 79 -3.63 10.79 3.56
N PHE A 80 -3.82 9.46 3.50
CA PHE A 80 -4.89 8.86 2.70
C PHE A 80 -6.26 9.18 3.33
N VAL A 81 -7.30 9.30 2.50
CA VAL A 81 -8.66 9.69 2.93
C VAL A 81 -9.69 8.60 2.67
N GLU A 82 -9.48 7.76 1.66
CA GLU A 82 -10.32 6.61 1.32
C GLU A 82 -9.57 5.29 1.60
N PHE A 83 -10.26 4.33 2.19
CA PHE A 83 -9.72 3.04 2.65
C PHE A 83 -10.66 1.91 2.23
N TRP A 84 -10.24 1.08 1.27
CA TRP A 84 -11.08 0.04 0.70
C TRP A 84 -10.43 -1.33 0.90
N THR A 85 -11.24 -2.33 1.28
CA THR A 85 -10.79 -3.71 1.40
C THR A 85 -11.49 -4.57 0.35
N ILE A 86 -10.71 -5.25 -0.49
CA ILE A 86 -11.21 -6.29 -1.40
C ILE A 86 -11.00 -7.65 -0.73
N TYR A 87 -12.06 -8.43 -0.59
CA TYR A 87 -12.05 -9.75 0.05
C TYR A 87 -12.53 -10.84 -0.90
N ASN A 88 -12.08 -12.08 -0.71
CA ASN A 88 -12.46 -13.20 -1.58
C ASN A 88 -13.14 -14.35 -0.82
N VAL A 89 -14.12 -14.03 0.03
CA VAL A 89 -14.92 -15.03 0.76
C VAL A 89 -16.42 -14.83 0.49
N PRO A 90 -17.19 -15.90 0.24
CA PRO A 90 -18.62 -15.78 0.01
C PRO A 90 -19.38 -15.48 1.31
N ASN A 91 -20.43 -14.67 1.22
CA ASN A 91 -21.34 -14.32 2.32
C ASN A 91 -20.61 -13.76 3.55
N LEU A 92 -19.71 -12.79 3.34
CA LEU A 92 -19.09 -12.06 4.44
C LEU A 92 -20.14 -11.24 5.20
N ASP A 93 -20.17 -11.39 6.51
CA ASP A 93 -20.94 -10.50 7.39
C ASP A 93 -20.27 -9.13 7.43
N LEU A 94 -20.87 -8.16 6.72
CA LEU A 94 -20.37 -6.80 6.61
C LEU A 94 -20.48 -6.01 7.92
N ALA A 95 -21.40 -6.37 8.83
CA ALA A 95 -21.51 -5.70 10.12
C ALA A 95 -20.28 -6.06 10.97
N LYS A 96 -19.99 -7.36 11.09
CA LYS A 96 -18.80 -7.84 11.80
C LYS A 96 -17.49 -7.43 11.11
N ALA A 97 -17.48 -7.33 9.78
CA ALA A 97 -16.32 -6.82 9.05
C ALA A 97 -15.99 -5.36 9.43
N ARG A 98 -17.01 -4.51 9.57
CA ARG A 98 -16.85 -3.11 10.02
C ARG A 98 -16.37 -3.00 11.46
N GLU A 99 -16.79 -3.91 12.35
CA GLU A 99 -16.25 -3.97 13.71
C GLU A 99 -14.76 -4.32 13.71
N LYS A 100 -14.32 -5.21 12.82
CA LYS A 100 -12.91 -5.64 12.72
C LYS A 100 -12.02 -4.67 11.97
N SER A 101 -12.55 -3.94 11.00
CA SER A 101 -11.82 -2.90 10.27
C SER A 101 -12.65 -1.61 10.20
N PRO A 102 -12.72 -0.85 11.29
CA PRO A 102 -13.50 0.38 11.37
C PRO A 102 -12.94 1.52 10.51
N THR A 103 -11.66 1.47 10.12
CA THR A 103 -11.07 2.47 9.21
C THR A 103 -11.47 2.22 7.76
N THR A 104 -11.86 0.98 7.41
CA THR A 104 -12.32 0.65 6.06
C THR A 104 -13.64 1.35 5.75
N ASN A 105 -13.66 2.21 4.73
CA ASN A 105 -14.87 2.85 4.24
C ASN A 105 -15.72 1.90 3.39
N ARG A 106 -15.07 1.02 2.62
CA ARG A 106 -15.75 0.15 1.64
C ARG A 106 -15.17 -1.25 1.61
N PHE A 107 -16.06 -2.23 1.51
CA PHE A 107 -15.73 -3.62 1.33
C PHE A 107 -16.26 -4.07 -0.03
N TYR A 108 -15.41 -4.69 -0.84
CA TYR A 108 -15.78 -5.24 -2.14
C TYR A 108 -15.47 -6.74 -2.19
N SER A 109 -16.44 -7.53 -2.65
CA SER A 109 -16.18 -8.93 -2.96
C SER A 109 -15.40 -9.03 -4.26
N LEU A 110 -14.26 -9.73 -4.25
CA LEU A 110 -13.48 -10.00 -5.45
C LEU A 110 -14.31 -10.70 -6.52
N SER A 111 -15.18 -11.64 -6.13
CA SER A 111 -16.06 -12.34 -7.07
C SER A 111 -17.02 -11.40 -7.81
N GLN A 112 -17.50 -10.36 -7.14
CA GLN A 112 -18.38 -9.36 -7.77
C GLN A 112 -17.57 -8.40 -8.63
N LEU A 113 -16.37 -7.99 -8.19
CA LEU A 113 -15.49 -7.14 -9.00
C LEU A 113 -14.98 -7.82 -10.28
N CYS A 114 -14.94 -9.16 -10.34
CA CYS A 114 -14.57 -9.87 -11.56
C CYS A 114 -15.69 -9.91 -12.61
N ALA A 115 -16.92 -9.53 -12.26
CA ALA A 115 -18.09 -9.57 -13.13
C ALA A 115 -18.56 -8.13 -13.42
N GLU A 116 -18.38 -7.69 -14.68
CA GLU A 116 -18.61 -6.30 -15.11
C GLU A 116 -20.08 -5.86 -15.04
N ASP A 117 -21.01 -6.82 -15.04
CA ASP A 117 -22.45 -6.63 -14.95
C ASP A 117 -22.94 -6.43 -13.51
N THR A 118 -22.05 -6.48 -12.52
CA THR A 118 -22.42 -6.31 -11.11
C THR A 118 -22.42 -4.85 -10.67
N GLU A 119 -23.33 -4.53 -9.75
CA GLU A 119 -23.38 -3.21 -9.10
C GLU A 119 -22.08 -2.88 -8.35
N ALA A 120 -21.43 -3.88 -7.74
CA ALA A 120 -20.17 -3.69 -7.04
C ALA A 120 -19.04 -3.27 -7.99
N PHE A 121 -18.97 -3.84 -9.19
CA PHE A 121 -18.01 -3.44 -10.22
C PHE A 121 -18.27 -2.00 -10.69
N ALA A 122 -19.54 -1.65 -10.98
CA ALA A 122 -19.92 -0.30 -11.37
C ALA A 122 -19.57 0.72 -10.28
N ASP A 123 -19.94 0.48 -9.01
CA ASP A 123 -19.60 1.36 -7.89
C ASP A 123 -18.09 1.51 -7.70
N PHE A 124 -17.32 0.41 -7.78
CA PHE A 124 -15.87 0.45 -7.68
C PHE A 124 -15.25 1.30 -8.79
N ARG A 125 -15.65 1.05 -10.05
CA ARG A 125 -15.16 1.78 -11.23
C ARG A 125 -15.48 3.26 -11.12
N ASP A 126 -16.74 3.60 -10.90
CA ASP A 126 -17.21 5.00 -10.94
C ASP A 126 -16.56 5.82 -9.82
N ARG A 127 -16.37 5.23 -8.64
CA ARG A 127 -15.63 5.86 -7.55
C ARG A 127 -14.16 6.01 -7.86
N LEU A 128 -13.53 4.95 -8.36
CA LEU A 128 -12.10 5.00 -8.67
C LEU A 128 -11.84 6.11 -9.69
N VAL A 129 -12.60 6.15 -10.78
CA VAL A 129 -12.58 7.19 -11.82
C VAL A 129 -12.77 8.58 -11.22
N SER A 130 -13.79 8.75 -10.35
CA SER A 130 -14.07 10.03 -9.70
C SER A 130 -12.93 10.50 -8.78
N LEU A 131 -12.30 9.58 -8.05
CA LEU A 131 -11.22 9.89 -7.11
C LEU A 131 -9.89 10.22 -7.80
N VAL A 132 -9.58 9.52 -8.90
CA VAL A 132 -8.33 9.72 -9.64
C VAL A 132 -8.45 10.83 -10.69
N GLY A 133 -9.65 11.34 -10.95
CA GLY A 133 -9.90 12.41 -11.90
C GLY A 133 -9.57 12.03 -13.35
N ILE A 134 -9.57 10.73 -13.67
CA ILE A 134 -9.46 10.27 -15.05
C ILE A 134 -10.83 10.49 -15.68
N ALA A 135 -10.91 11.30 -16.75
CA ALA A 135 -12.15 11.41 -17.51
C ALA A 135 -12.54 10.02 -18.03
N ALA A 136 -13.68 9.49 -17.59
CA ALA A 136 -14.24 8.30 -18.21
C ALA A 136 -14.45 8.63 -19.69
N ARG A 137 -13.89 7.80 -20.59
CA ARG A 137 -14.21 7.95 -22.01
C ARG A 137 -15.70 7.72 -22.15
N SER A 138 -16.42 8.77 -22.53
CA SER A 138 -17.83 8.68 -22.93
C SER A 138 -17.90 7.66 -24.07
N GLY A 139 -18.59 6.56 -23.82
CA GLY A 139 -18.98 5.59 -24.84
C GLY A 139 -20.13 6.12 -25.66
#